data_AF-A0A7S2MPM0-F1
#
_entry.id   AF-A0A7S2MPM0-F1
#
_cell.length_a   1.000
_cell.length_b   1.000
_cell.length_c   1.000
_cell.angle_alpha   90.00
_cell.angle_beta   90.00
_cell.angle_gamma   90.00
#
_symmetry.space_group_name_H-M   'P 1'
#
loop_
_entity.id
_entity.type
_entity.pdbx_description
1 polymer ?
#
loop_
_entity_poly.entity_id
_entity_poly.type
_entity_poly.pdbx_seq_one_letter_code
_entity_poly.pdbx_strand_id
1 'polypeptide(L)'
;ESAYAGADVLLVTDGELQNPPVGPDILSTLRRLCVDQGTKVHGLLVGKESSEPLNLLCTSGCVYTFLTRFDPLTMFREASANQRANREGGGESSPSSSVSSTSATTSDWLQQQQGE
;
A
#
# COMPACT_ATOMS: atom_id res chain seq x y z
N GLU A 1 25.11 -22.54 -4.13
CA GLU A 1 24.22 -21.37 -3.99
C GLU A 1 22.79 -21.82 -4.29
N SER A 2 21.81 -21.43 -3.47
CA SER A 2 20.40 -21.68 -3.78
C SER A 2 19.95 -20.64 -4.79
N ALA A 3 19.32 -21.05 -5.89
CA ALA A 3 18.97 -20.18 -7.03
C ALA A 3 18.03 -19.01 -6.69
N TYR A 4 17.51 -18.96 -5.46
CA TYR A 4 16.55 -17.96 -4.98
C TYR A 4 17.01 -17.26 -3.69
N ALA A 5 18.30 -17.33 -3.36
CA ALA A 5 18.84 -16.59 -2.22
C ALA A 5 18.59 -15.09 -2.41
N GLY A 6 17.81 -14.48 -1.50
CA GLY A 6 17.44 -13.06 -1.57
C GLY A 6 16.26 -12.73 -2.49
N ALA A 7 15.49 -13.72 -2.95
CA ALA A 7 14.25 -13.46 -3.68
C ALA A 7 13.10 -13.14 -2.70
N ASP A 8 12.32 -12.10 -3.05
CA ASP A 8 11.07 -11.73 -2.40
C ASP A 8 9.87 -12.18 -3.24
N VAL A 9 8.72 -12.35 -2.60
CA VAL A 9 7.46 -12.74 -3.24
C VAL A 9 6.57 -11.51 -3.38
N LEU A 10 6.05 -11.26 -4.59
CA LEU A 10 5.03 -10.24 -4.83
C LEU A 10 3.70 -10.93 -5.21
N LEU A 11 2.66 -10.73 -4.40
CA LEU A 11 1.29 -11.12 -4.71
C LEU A 11 0.53 -9.93 -5.26
N VAL A 12 -0.15 -10.12 -6.39
CA VAL A 12 -1.03 -9.12 -6.99
C VAL A 12 -2.46 -9.67 -6.98
N THR A 13 -3.40 -8.94 -6.40
CA THR A 13 -4.80 -9.36 -6.28
C THR A 13 -5.74 -8.15 -6.32
N ASP A 14 -6.97 -8.37 -6.77
CA ASP A 14 -8.09 -7.42 -6.62
C ASP A 14 -8.71 -7.45 -5.21
N GLY A 15 -8.23 -8.34 -4.34
CA GLY A 15 -8.72 -8.51 -2.97
C GLY A 15 -9.97 -9.36 -2.86
N GLU A 16 -10.34 -10.14 -3.88
CA GLU A 16 -11.38 -11.17 -3.81
C GLU A 16 -10.80 -12.49 -3.26
N LEU A 17 -10.23 -12.43 -2.05
CA LEU A 17 -9.65 -13.58 -1.36
C LEU A 17 -10.64 -14.14 -0.32
N GLN A 18 -10.66 -15.46 -0.17
CA GLN A 18 -11.42 -16.13 0.90
C GLN A 18 -10.78 -15.88 2.27
N ASN A 19 -11.53 -16.05 3.36
CA ASN A 19 -10.98 -16.03 4.72
C ASN A 19 -11.22 -17.39 5.41
N PRO A 20 -10.18 -18.20 5.67
CA PRO A 20 -8.75 -17.94 5.44
C PRO A 20 -8.37 -17.96 3.93
N PRO A 21 -7.31 -17.23 3.53
CA PRO A 21 -6.93 -17.09 2.12
C PRO A 21 -6.34 -18.35 1.50
N VAL A 22 -5.63 -19.14 2.30
CA VAL A 22 -4.98 -20.40 1.91
C VAL A 22 -5.00 -21.37 3.08
N GLY A 23 -4.71 -22.64 2.81
CA GLY A 23 -4.59 -23.67 3.84
C GLY A 23 -3.44 -23.41 4.84
N PRO A 24 -3.51 -24.00 6.04
CA PRO A 24 -2.53 -23.77 7.11
C PRO A 24 -1.10 -24.20 6.73
N ASP A 25 -0.96 -25.20 5.85
CA ASP A 25 0.34 -25.70 5.39
C ASP A 25 1.09 -24.65 4.55
N ILE A 26 0.35 -23.91 3.71
CA ILE A 26 0.89 -22.85 2.87
C ILE A 26 1.29 -21.66 3.74
N LEU A 27 0.44 -21.24 4.67
CA LEU A 27 0.76 -20.19 5.64
C LEU A 27 2.02 -20.51 6.45
N SER A 28 2.13 -21.76 6.92
CA SER A 28 3.30 -22.21 7.68
C SER A 28 4.56 -22.21 6.82
N THR A 29 4.45 -22.61 5.55
CA THR A 29 5.56 -22.56 4.59
C THR A 29 6.02 -21.13 4.34
N LEU A 30 5.09 -20.20 4.08
CA LEU A 30 5.40 -18.78 3.88
C LEU A 30 6.10 -18.19 5.12
N ARG A 31 5.57 -18.45 6.32
CA ARG A 31 6.20 -18.00 7.57
C ARG A 31 7.61 -18.53 7.75
N ARG A 32 7.84 -19.81 7.44
CA ARG A 32 9.16 -20.41 7.50
C ARG A 32 10.13 -19.76 6.52
N LEU A 33 9.71 -19.48 5.29
CA LEU A 33 10.53 -18.76 4.32
C LEU A 33 10.90 -17.35 4.82
N CYS A 34 9.94 -16.64 5.44
CA CYS A 34 10.22 -15.33 6.02
C CYS A 34 11.24 -15.38 7.16
N VAL A 35 11.13 -16.36 8.07
CA VAL A 35 12.00 -16.48 9.25
C VAL A 35 13.38 -17.03 8.89
N ASP A 36 13.44 -18.08 8.08
CA ASP A 36 14.67 -18.84 7.85
C ASP A 36 15.52 -18.21 6.74
N GLN A 37 14.89 -17.56 5.75
CA GLN A 37 15.57 -17.07 4.55
C GLN A 37 15.51 -15.54 4.41
N GLY A 38 14.78 -14.85 5.30
CA GLY A 38 14.59 -13.41 5.23
C GLY A 38 13.72 -12.95 4.05
N THR A 39 13.06 -13.88 3.35
CA THR A 39 12.16 -13.59 2.23
C THR A 39 10.98 -12.75 2.71
N LYS A 40 10.68 -11.67 1.98
CA LYS A 40 9.50 -10.86 2.24
C LYS A 40 8.38 -11.22 1.28
N VAL A 41 7.16 -11.15 1.79
CA VAL A 41 5.94 -11.35 1.02
C VAL A 41 5.22 -10.01 0.91
N HIS A 42 5.30 -9.39 -0.26
CA HIS A 42 4.66 -8.12 -0.59
C HIS A 42 3.30 -8.39 -1.23
N GLY A 43 2.29 -7.59 -0.86
CA GLY A 43 0.95 -7.62 -1.45
C GLY A 43 0.67 -6.33 -2.20
N LEU A 44 0.21 -6.43 -3.43
CA LEU A 44 -0.31 -5.32 -4.23
C LEU A 44 -1.81 -5.53 -4.44
N LEU A 45 -2.59 -4.74 -3.71
CA LEU A 45 -4.05 -4.73 -3.78
C LEU A 45 -4.52 -3.75 -4.85
N VAL A 46 -5.24 -4.24 -5.85
CA VAL A 46 -5.72 -3.45 -6.99
C VAL A 46 -7.18 -3.11 -6.80
N GLY A 47 -7.52 -1.81 -6.82
CA GLY A 47 -8.91 -1.33 -6.82
C GLY A 47 -9.62 -1.37 -5.46
N LYS A 48 -9.01 -1.90 -4.39
CA LYS A 48 -9.55 -1.89 -3.02
C LYS A 48 -8.61 -1.19 -2.04
N GLU A 49 -9.19 -0.61 -0.99
CA GLU A 49 -8.44 0.10 0.06
C GLU A 49 -7.77 -0.84 1.05
N SER A 50 -8.37 -2.00 1.33
CA SER A 50 -7.81 -2.99 2.26
C SER A 50 -8.33 -4.41 1.98
N SER A 51 -7.58 -5.41 2.45
CA SER A 51 -7.95 -6.83 2.38
C SER A 51 -7.36 -7.57 3.58
N GLU A 52 -8.20 -8.00 4.51
CA GLU A 52 -7.79 -8.78 5.70
C GLU A 52 -7.13 -10.12 5.30
N PRO A 53 -7.68 -10.91 4.35
CA PRO A 53 -7.02 -12.13 3.93
C PRO A 53 -5.65 -11.89 3.28
N LEU A 54 -5.48 -10.80 2.54
CA LEU A 54 -4.17 -10.44 1.98
C LEU A 54 -3.16 -10.10 3.10
N ASN A 55 -3.59 -9.36 4.13
CA ASN A 55 -2.75 -9.06 5.30
C ASN A 55 -2.25 -10.32 6.01
N LEU A 56 -3.00 -11.42 5.99
CA LEU A 56 -2.57 -12.69 6.60
C LEU A 56 -1.45 -13.40 5.81
N LEU A 57 -1.36 -13.16 4.50
CA LEU A 57 -0.35 -13.75 3.62
C LEU A 57 0.95 -12.95 3.61
N CYS A 58 0.84 -11.63 3.73
CA CYS A 58 1.96 -10.72 3.54
C CYS A 58 2.79 -10.51 4.81
N THR A 59 4.05 -10.12 4.61
CA THR A 59 4.89 -9.61 5.69
C THR A 59 4.24 -8.34 6.27
N SER A 60 4.33 -8.18 7.59
CA SER A 60 3.73 -7.03 8.29
C SER A 60 4.17 -5.71 7.66
N GLY A 61 3.21 -4.86 7.31
CA GLY A 61 3.45 -3.57 6.66
C GLY A 61 3.80 -3.63 5.18
N CYS A 62 3.76 -4.79 4.53
CA CYS A 62 4.12 -4.96 3.12
C CYS A 62 2.89 -5.11 2.19
N VAL A 63 1.75 -4.51 2.55
CA VAL A 63 0.57 -4.43 1.68
C VAL A 63 0.42 -3.02 1.13
N TYR A 64 0.41 -2.91 -0.19
CA TYR A 64 0.31 -1.66 -0.94
C TYR A 64 -1.00 -1.65 -1.74
N THR A 65 -1.53 -0.46 -1.99
CA THR A 65 -2.72 -0.29 -2.82
C THR A 65 -2.36 0.37 -4.16
N PHE A 66 -3.04 -0.04 -5.21
CA PHE A 66 -2.91 0.51 -6.55
C PHE A 66 -4.31 0.73 -7.15
N LEU A 67 -4.47 1.79 -7.94
CA LEU A 67 -5.73 2.20 -8.57
C LEU A 67 -6.91 2.53 -7.64
N THR A 68 -6.72 2.56 -6.31
CA THR A 68 -7.78 2.95 -5.36
C THR A 68 -8.37 4.33 -5.62
N ARG A 69 -7.53 5.30 -6.00
CA ARG A 69 -7.96 6.65 -6.40
C ARG A 69 -8.62 6.72 -7.77
N PHE A 70 -8.50 5.66 -8.55
CA PHE A 70 -9.09 5.56 -9.89
C PHE A 70 -10.42 4.80 -9.89
N ASP A 71 -10.89 4.34 -8.73
CA ASP A 71 -12.27 3.88 -8.59
C ASP A 71 -13.23 5.06 -8.91
N PRO A 72 -14.12 4.93 -9.91
CA PRO A 72 -15.10 5.97 -10.23
C PRO A 72 -15.87 6.45 -9.00
N LEU A 73 -16.22 5.56 -8.08
CA LEU A 73 -16.93 5.92 -6.85
C LEU A 73 -16.09 6.80 -5.93
N THR A 74 -14.80 6.51 -5.81
CA THR A 74 -13.83 7.32 -5.05
C THR A 74 -13.70 8.70 -5.69
N MET A 75 -13.57 8.78 -7.01
CA MET A 75 -13.52 10.07 -7.73
C MET A 75 -14.79 10.91 -7.49
N PHE A 76 -15.98 10.29 -7.52
CA PHE A 76 -17.24 10.99 -7.24
C PHE A 76 -17.33 11.47 -5.79
N ARG A 77 -16.85 10.68 -4.82
CA ARG A 77 -16.83 11.06 -3.40
C ARG A 77 -15.90 12.24 -3.15
N GLU A 78 -14.71 12.22 -3.73
CA GLU A 78 -13.74 13.33 -3.63
C GLU A 78 -14.28 14.62 -4.26
N ALA A 79 -14.88 14.54 -5.45
CA ALA A 79 -15.51 15.70 -6.11
C ALA A 79 -16.64 16.30 -5.25
N SER A 80 -17.43 15.45 -4.60
CA SER A 80 -18.53 15.88 -3.71
C SER A 80 -18.04 16.50 -2.41
N ALA A 81 -16.96 15.97 -1.83
CA ALA A 81 -16.33 16.53 -0.63
C ALA A 81 -15.77 17.94 -0.91
N ASN A 82 -15.14 18.14 -2.07
CA ASN A 82 -14.63 19.43 -2.49
C ASN A 82 -15.76 20.48 -2.68
N GLN A 83 -16.93 20.07 -3.17
CA GLN A 83 -18.10 20.97 -3.27
C GLN A 83 -18.67 21.40 -1.91
N ARG A 84 -18.61 20.53 -0.89
CA ARG A 84 -19.07 20.88 0.47
C ARG A 84 -18.13 21.87 1.15
N ALA A 85 -16.82 21.66 1.03
CA ALA A 85 -15.82 22.61 1.50
C ALA A 85 -15.98 24.00 0.85
N ASN A 86 -16.38 24.04 -0.42
CA ASN A 86 -16.62 25.29 -1.14
C ASN A 86 -17.93 26.00 -0.76
N ARG A 87 -18.90 25.31 -0.13
CA ARG A 87 -20.17 25.91 0.32
C ARG A 87 -20.10 26.46 1.75
N GLU A 88 -19.20 25.94 2.58
CA GLU A 88 -18.99 26.42 3.95
C GLU A 88 -17.92 27.52 4.03
N GLY A 89 -17.20 27.81 2.94
CA GLY A 89 -16.15 28.82 2.85
C GLY A 89 -16.58 30.16 2.21
N GLY A 90 -17.80 30.61 2.46
CA GLY A 90 -18.26 31.95 2.04
C GLY A 90 -17.65 33.07 2.88
N GLY A 91 -16.36 33.33 2.69
CA GLY A 91 -15.61 34.38 3.38
C GLY A 91 -14.19 34.52 2.82
N GLU A 92 -14.08 35.20 1.68
CA GLU A 92 -12.95 36.06 1.26
C GLU A 92 -11.51 35.50 1.37
N SER A 93 -10.94 35.04 0.24
CA SER A 93 -9.84 35.73 -0.48
C SER A 93 -8.98 34.80 -1.35
N SER A 94 -8.86 35.19 -2.61
CA SER A 94 -7.76 34.98 -3.57
C SER A 94 -7.26 33.56 -3.94
N PRO A 95 -7.12 33.25 -5.25
CA PRO A 95 -6.57 31.98 -5.71
C PRO A 95 -5.04 32.04 -5.66
N SER A 96 -4.41 31.35 -4.73
CA SER A 96 -3.00 30.94 -4.85
C SER A 96 -2.95 29.50 -5.34
N SER A 97 -2.58 29.33 -6.60
CA SER A 97 -2.17 28.06 -7.15
C SER A 97 -0.88 27.59 -6.48
N SER A 98 -0.98 26.72 -5.49
CA SER A 98 0.13 25.91 -4.99
C SER A 98 -0.17 24.44 -5.27
N VAL A 99 0.39 23.96 -6.38
CA VAL A 99 0.51 22.54 -6.66
C VAL A 99 1.55 21.95 -5.71
N SER A 100 1.10 21.42 -4.57
CA SER A 100 1.98 20.66 -3.67
C SER A 100 2.02 19.20 -4.14
N SER A 101 2.85 18.94 -5.15
CA SER A 101 3.27 17.59 -5.50
C SER A 101 4.18 17.04 -4.40
N THR A 102 3.63 16.33 -3.41
CA THR A 102 4.45 15.52 -2.49
C THR A 102 4.53 14.09 -3.01
N SER A 103 5.39 13.89 -4.00
CA SER A 103 6.04 12.60 -4.24
C SER A 103 7.10 12.41 -3.15
N ALA A 104 6.74 11.77 -2.03
CA ALA A 104 7.71 11.23 -1.08
C ALA A 104 8.17 9.84 -1.58
N THR A 105 8.99 9.86 -2.62
CA THR A 105 9.88 8.76 -2.98
C THR A 105 10.99 8.68 -1.94
N THR A 106 11.12 7.50 -1.32
CA THR A 106 12.35 6.87 -0.81
C THR A 106 13.65 7.66 -1.02
N SER A 107 14.04 8.48 -0.04
CA SER A 107 15.42 9.02 0.09
C SER A 107 15.89 9.28 1.53
N ASP A 108 15.08 9.01 2.56
CA ASP A 108 15.40 9.37 3.96
C ASP A 108 16.22 8.34 4.74
N TRP A 109 17.01 7.49 4.06
CA TRP A 109 17.84 6.47 4.72
C TRP A 109 19.36 6.61 4.50
N LEU A 110 19.79 7.69 3.84
CA LEU A 110 21.20 7.88 3.45
C LEU A 110 21.89 9.08 4.12
N GLN A 111 21.35 9.56 5.24
CA GLN A 111 21.92 10.71 5.98
C GLN A 111 22.24 10.40 7.45
N GLN A 112 22.45 9.13 7.80
CA GLN A 112 22.84 8.72 9.16
C GLN A 112 24.05 7.76 9.16
N GLN A 113 25.10 8.11 8.42
CA GLN A 113 26.42 7.45 8.50
C GLN A 113 27.62 8.41 8.35
N GLN A 114 27.47 9.70 8.66
CA GLN A 114 28.62 10.58 8.86
C GLN A 114 28.40 11.42 10.11
N GLY A 115 28.78 10.85 11.24
CA GLY A 115 28.61 11.43 12.56
C GLY A 115 29.22 10.57 13.65
N GLU A 116 30.43 10.07 13.42
CA GLU A 116 31.42 9.74 14.45
C GLU A 116 32.81 10.18 13.95
#